data_AF-A0A7Y3PDI7-F1
#
_entry.id   AF-A0A7Y3PDI7-F1
#
_cell.length_a   1.000
_cell.length_b   1.000
_cell.length_c   1.000
_cell.angle_alpha   90.00
_cell.angle_beta   90.00
_cell.angle_gamma   90.00
#
_symmetry.space_group_name_H-M   'P 1'
#
loop_
_entity.id
_entity.type
_entity.pdbx_description
1 polymer ?
#
loop_
_entity_poly.entity_id
_entity_poly.type
_entity_poly.pdbx_seq_one_letter_code
_entity_poly.pdbx_strand_id
1 'polypeptide(L)'
;MAIGKEFKEFVLRGNVVDLAVGVVVGTAFNAVVQSLVKDLITPLIGLVGGFNFAGMSATLNKSVFLFGTFLNTIVSFIIIAAVVFFLVVKPLNAMANRKAARTPVVTEEPTTKTCPFCISEIPIQATRCPNCTSVLSDN
;
A
#
# COMPACT_ATOMS: atom_id res chain seq x y z
N MET A 1 5.63 33.65 -17.36
CA MET A 1 6.62 32.57 -17.27
C MET A 1 7.19 32.54 -15.86
N ALA A 2 6.56 31.79 -14.96
CA ALA A 2 7.11 31.56 -13.64
C ALA A 2 6.81 30.10 -13.29
N ILE A 3 7.67 29.20 -13.79
CA ILE A 3 7.63 27.76 -13.56
C ILE A 3 7.44 27.43 -12.06
N GLY A 4 7.97 28.25 -11.14
CA GLY A 4 7.78 28.07 -9.71
C GLY A 4 6.34 28.31 -9.22
N LYS A 5 5.56 29.20 -9.84
CA LYS A 5 4.14 29.37 -9.54
C LYS A 5 3.33 28.20 -10.07
N GLU A 6 3.57 27.79 -11.32
CA GLU A 6 2.92 26.64 -11.94
C GLU A 6 3.22 25.32 -11.20
N PHE A 7 4.45 25.16 -10.70
CA PHE A 7 4.84 24.00 -9.90
C PHE A 7 4.19 24.00 -8.52
N LYS A 8 4.13 25.14 -7.84
CA LYS A 8 3.41 25.26 -6.56
C LYS A 8 1.92 24.96 -6.73
N GLU A 9 1.29 25.49 -7.79
CA GLU A 9 -0.11 25.20 -8.14
C GLU A 9 -0.35 23.70 -8.40
N PHE A 10 0.62 23.02 -9.04
CA PHE A 10 0.58 21.59 -9.30
C PHE A 10 0.71 20.74 -8.03
N VAL A 11 1.68 21.07 -7.16
CA VAL A 11 1.91 20.36 -5.90
C VAL A 11 0.75 20.57 -4.92
N LEU A 12 0.12 21.75 -4.92
CA LEU A 12 -1.02 22.05 -4.06
C LEU A 12 -2.31 21.31 -4.44
N ARG A 13 -2.33 20.48 -5.48
CA ARG A 13 -3.50 19.63 -5.83
C ARG A 13 -3.81 18.53 -4.81
N GLY A 14 -3.21 18.56 -3.61
CA GLY A 14 -3.49 17.70 -2.45
C GLY A 14 -3.08 16.24 -2.65
N ASN A 15 -3.76 15.56 -3.58
CA ASN A 15 -3.56 14.16 -3.93
C ASN A 15 -2.12 13.83 -4.37
N VAL A 16 -1.39 14.78 -4.98
CA VAL A 16 0.00 14.56 -5.43
C VAL A 16 0.98 14.48 -4.27
N VAL A 17 0.78 15.30 -3.23
CA VAL A 17 1.67 15.33 -2.06
C VAL A 17 1.50 14.06 -1.24
N ASP A 18 0.26 13.65 -0.98
CA ASP A 18 -0.03 12.44 -0.21
C ASP A 18 0.49 11.18 -0.91
N LEU A 19 0.32 11.10 -2.23
CA LEU A 19 0.90 10.03 -3.04
C LEU A 19 2.44 10.05 -2.98
N ALA A 20 3.06 11.22 -3.13
CA ALA A 20 4.51 11.35 -3.09
C ALA A 20 5.09 10.94 -1.72
N VAL A 21 4.46 11.38 -0.62
CA VAL A 21 4.86 11.00 0.73
C VAL A 21 4.70 9.49 0.92
N GLY A 22 3.61 8.89 0.45
CA GLY A 22 3.39 7.45 0.52
C GLY A 22 4.49 6.64 -0.17
N VAL A 23 4.94 7.06 -1.36
CA VAL A 23 6.02 6.41 -2.11
C VAL A 23 7.37 6.53 -1.39
N VAL A 24 7.71 7.73 -0.91
CA VAL A 24 8.99 7.97 -0.21
C VAL A 24 9.05 7.17 1.10
N VAL A 25 7.99 7.18 1.89
CA VAL A 25 7.92 6.41 3.13
C VAL A 25 7.93 4.91 2.86
N GLY A 26 7.21 4.44 1.84
CA GLY A 26 7.18 3.02 1.45
C GLY A 26 8.54 2.48 1.03
N THR A 27 9.30 3.25 0.24
CA THR A 27 10.65 2.88 -0.20
C THR A 27 11.65 2.86 0.96
N ALA A 28 11.63 3.88 1.83
CA ALA A 28 12.48 3.92 3.02
C ALA A 28 12.17 2.77 3.99
N PHE A 29 10.89 2.48 4.22
CA PHE A 29 10.48 1.38 5.08
C PHE A 29 10.91 0.02 4.53
N ASN A 30 10.74 -0.21 3.23
CA ASN A 30 11.22 -1.44 2.58
C ASN A 30 12.73 -1.63 2.80
N ALA A 31 13.55 -0.58 2.67
CA ALA A 31 14.99 -0.68 2.93
C ALA A 31 15.32 -1.13 4.37
N VAL A 32 14.59 -0.63 5.37
CA VAL A 32 14.74 -1.04 6.77
C VAL A 32 14.36 -2.51 6.96
N VAL A 33 13.24 -2.95 6.38
CA VAL A 33 12.80 -4.35 6.46
C VAL A 33 13.81 -5.27 5.77
N GLN A 34 14.34 -4.88 4.62
CA GLN A 34 15.34 -5.65 3.89
C GLN A 34 16.63 -5.79 4.70
N SER A 35 17.12 -4.72 5.33
CA SER A 35 18.29 -4.77 6.21
C SER A 35 18.03 -5.66 7.42
N LEU A 36 16.86 -5.57 8.06
CA LEU A 36 16.50 -6.46 9.18
C LEU A 36 16.53 -7.93 8.76
N VAL A 37 15.95 -8.29 7.61
CA VAL A 37 15.96 -9.69 7.18
C VAL A 37 17.34 -10.15 6.74
N LYS A 38 18.01 -9.37 5.88
CA LYS A 38 19.32 -9.74 5.33
C LYS A 38 20.42 -9.78 6.38
N ASP A 39 20.45 -8.81 7.28
CA ASP A 39 21.57 -8.59 8.18
C ASP A 39 21.36 -9.24 9.56
N LEU A 40 20.10 -9.47 9.97
CA LEU A 40 19.80 -10.12 11.24
C LEU A 40 19.21 -11.54 11.06
N ILE A 41 18.14 -11.68 10.28
CA ILE A 41 17.39 -12.95 10.23
C ILE A 41 18.11 -14.03 9.42
N THR A 42 18.61 -13.70 8.23
CA THR A 42 19.35 -14.64 7.36
C THR A 42 20.57 -15.25 8.06
N PRO A 43 21.47 -14.50 8.74
CA PRO A 43 22.57 -15.11 9.47
C PRO A 43 22.12 -15.91 10.69
N LEU A 44 21.05 -15.49 11.40
CA LEU A 44 20.51 -16.25 12.53
C LEU A 44 20.01 -17.63 12.10
N ILE A 45 19.29 -17.70 10.99
CA ILE A 45 18.78 -18.96 10.42
C ILE A 45 19.94 -19.79 9.82
N GLY A 46 20.93 -19.11 9.24
CA GLY A 46 22.18 -19.73 8.78
C GLY A 46 22.90 -20.49 9.89
N LEU A 47 22.86 -19.97 11.12
CA LEU A 47 23.48 -20.59 12.30
C LEU A 47 22.74 -21.85 12.80
N VAL A 48 21.41 -21.90 12.66
CA VAL A 48 20.56 -22.95 13.27
C VAL A 48 20.36 -24.17 12.36
N GLY A 49 20.62 -24.07 11.06
CA GLY A 49 20.42 -25.22 10.16
C GLY A 49 20.46 -24.96 8.66
N GLY A 50 20.77 -23.74 8.22
CA GLY A 50 21.28 -23.47 6.87
C GLY A 50 20.32 -23.73 5.69
N PHE A 51 19.57 -22.70 5.27
CA PHE A 51 18.98 -22.64 3.91
C PHE A 51 19.99 -22.09 2.87
N ASN A 52 21.25 -22.50 2.97
CA ASN A 52 22.28 -22.13 2.00
C ASN A 52 22.21 -23.03 0.76
N PHE A 53 21.18 -22.82 -0.04
CA PHE A 53 21.04 -23.43 -1.36
C PHE A 53 22.01 -22.83 -2.38
N ALA A 54 22.81 -21.81 -2.03
CA ALA A 54 23.70 -21.07 -2.92
C ALA A 54 24.71 -21.95 -3.71
N GLY A 55 25.06 -23.13 -3.19
CA GLY A 55 25.94 -24.09 -3.88
C GLY A 55 25.22 -25.06 -4.84
N MET A 56 23.89 -25.02 -4.93
CA MET A 56 23.11 -25.93 -5.78
C MET A 56 22.99 -25.34 -7.19
N SER A 57 23.89 -25.78 -8.06
CA SER A 57 23.92 -25.40 -9.47
C SER A 57 23.87 -26.64 -10.35
N ALA A 58 22.99 -26.66 -11.34
CA ALA A 58 22.93 -27.72 -12.34
C ALA A 58 23.54 -27.19 -13.64
N THR A 59 24.61 -27.82 -14.11
CA THR A 59 25.19 -27.54 -15.41
C THR A 59 24.54 -28.43 -16.45
N LEU A 60 23.64 -27.87 -17.26
CA LEU A 60 23.13 -28.51 -18.47
C LEU A 60 23.72 -27.80 -19.68
N ASN A 61 24.48 -28.55 -20.49
CA ASN A 61 24.95 -28.14 -21.81
C ASN A 61 25.68 -26.77 -21.86
N LYS A 62 26.67 -26.57 -20.96
CA LYS A 62 27.47 -25.33 -20.79
C LYS A 62 26.72 -24.12 -20.21
N SER A 63 25.45 -24.25 -19.82
CA SER A 63 24.72 -23.22 -19.09
C SER A 63 24.67 -23.58 -17.59
N VAL A 64 25.12 -22.66 -16.74
CA VAL A 64 25.09 -22.83 -15.28
C VAL A 64 23.72 -22.35 -14.77
N PHE A 65 22.83 -23.27 -14.42
CA PHE A 65 21.56 -22.92 -13.79
C PHE A 65 21.74 -22.81 -12.27
N LEU A 66 21.75 -21.58 -11.77
CA LEU A 66 21.87 -21.23 -10.34
C LEU A 66 20.49 -21.27 -9.66
N PHE A 67 19.80 -22.41 -9.69
CA PHE A 67 18.49 -22.54 -9.04
C PHE A 67 18.56 -22.39 -7.51
N GLY A 68 19.73 -22.63 -6.93
CA GLY A 68 20.01 -22.43 -5.52
C GLY A 68 19.82 -21.00 -5.01
N THR A 69 20.25 -19.99 -5.77
CA THR A 69 20.09 -18.58 -5.38
C THR A 69 18.63 -18.12 -5.51
N PHE A 70 17.90 -18.67 -6.48
CA PHE A 70 16.48 -18.41 -6.66
C PHE A 70 15.66 -18.94 -5.48
N LEU A 71 15.90 -20.18 -5.04
CA LEU A 71 15.23 -20.74 -3.86
C LEU A 71 15.54 -19.95 -2.59
N ASN A 72 16.79 -19.51 -2.42
CA ASN A 72 17.17 -18.66 -1.29
C ASN A 72 16.41 -17.32 -1.31
N THR A 73 16.23 -16.71 -2.49
CA THR A 73 15.44 -15.49 -2.65
C THR A 73 13.97 -15.70 -2.28
N ILE A 74 13.37 -16.84 -2.68
CA ILE A 74 11.99 -17.18 -2.32
C ILE A 74 11.84 -17.33 -0.80
N VAL A 75 12.76 -18.08 -0.16
CA VAL A 75 12.73 -18.26 1.30
C VAL A 75 12.88 -16.92 2.02
N SER A 76 13.80 -16.07 1.56
CA SER A 76 13.99 -14.72 2.10
C SER A 76 12.74 -13.85 1.93
N PHE A 77 12.06 -13.94 0.77
CA PHE A 77 10.81 -13.23 0.53
C PHE A 77 9.69 -13.66 1.48
N ILE A 78 9.54 -14.96 1.72
CA ILE A 78 8.54 -15.48 2.66
C ILE A 78 8.82 -14.98 4.09
N ILE A 79 10.10 -14.94 4.49
CA ILE A 79 10.52 -14.42 5.80
C ILE A 79 10.18 -12.93 5.93
N ILE A 80 10.52 -12.11 4.91
CA ILE A 80 10.16 -10.68 4.87
C ILE A 80 8.66 -10.49 5.00
N ALA A 81 7.88 -11.22 4.21
CA ALA A 81 6.42 -11.16 4.25
C ALA A 81 5.89 -11.53 5.64
N ALA A 82 6.42 -12.57 6.27
CA ALA A 82 6.04 -12.99 7.62
C ALA A 82 6.37 -11.92 8.68
N VAL A 83 7.55 -11.31 8.62
CA VAL A 83 7.97 -10.26 9.55
C VAL A 83 7.10 -9.01 9.40
N VAL A 84 6.90 -8.53 8.17
CA VAL A 84 6.03 -7.37 7.88
C VAL A 84 4.59 -7.66 8.30
N PHE A 85 4.08 -8.85 8.00
CA PHE A 85 2.73 -9.24 8.39
C PHE A 85 2.59 -9.26 9.92
N PHE A 86 3.57 -9.81 10.64
CA PHE A 86 3.48 -9.93 12.10
C PHE A 86 3.73 -8.60 12.83
N LEU A 87 4.68 -7.78 12.38
CA LEU A 87 5.07 -6.53 13.04
C LEU A 87 4.25 -5.31 12.60
N VAL A 88 3.66 -5.32 11.40
CA VAL A 88 2.92 -4.17 10.86
C VAL A 88 1.45 -4.53 10.68
N VAL A 89 1.14 -5.53 9.87
CA VAL A 89 -0.25 -5.83 9.49
C VAL A 89 -1.06 -6.32 10.69
N LYS A 90 -0.52 -7.23 11.50
CA LYS A 90 -1.20 -7.77 12.68
C LYS A 90 -1.51 -6.71 13.75
N PRO A 91 -0.58 -5.83 14.19
CA PRO A 91 -0.90 -4.78 15.14
C PRO A 91 -1.83 -3.72 14.54
N LEU A 92 -1.65 -3.34 13.27
CA LEU A 92 -2.57 -2.43 12.61
C LEU A 92 -3.99 -3.02 12.53
N ASN A 93 -4.14 -4.29 12.14
CA ASN A 93 -5.43 -4.97 12.14
C ASN A 93 -6.00 -5.13 13.55
N ALA A 94 -5.18 -5.41 14.56
CA ALA A 94 -5.63 -5.48 15.94
C ALA A 94 -6.10 -4.11 16.47
N MET A 95 -5.39 -3.03 16.13
CA MET A 95 -5.77 -1.66 16.47
C MET A 95 -6.99 -1.18 15.67
N ALA A 96 -7.09 -1.54 14.40
CA ALA A 96 -8.24 -1.24 13.54
C ALA A 96 -9.48 -1.96 14.05
N ASN A 97 -9.40 -3.24 14.44
CA ASN A 97 -10.51 -3.97 15.04
C ASN A 97 -10.93 -3.37 16.40
N ARG A 98 -9.98 -2.82 17.17
CA ARG A 98 -10.28 -2.08 18.42
C ARG A 98 -10.90 -0.70 18.16
N LYS A 99 -10.58 -0.05 17.04
CA LYS A 99 -11.14 1.24 16.62
C LYS A 99 -12.49 1.09 15.91
N ALA A 100 -12.72 0.03 15.13
CA ALA A 100 -14.01 -0.30 14.55
C ALA A 100 -15.09 -0.58 15.61
N ALA A 101 -14.68 -1.05 16.79
CA ALA A 101 -15.56 -1.16 17.96
C ALA A 101 -15.85 0.19 18.67
N ARG A 102 -15.15 1.28 18.31
CA ARG A 102 -15.24 2.61 18.95
C ARG A 102 -15.56 3.76 17.98
N THR A 103 -15.53 3.54 16.68
CA THR A 103 -15.80 4.55 15.66
C THR A 103 -16.40 3.83 14.45
N PRO A 104 -17.64 4.13 14.02
CA PRO A 104 -18.09 3.68 12.73
C PRO A 104 -17.08 4.19 11.71
N VAL A 105 -16.60 3.27 10.87
CA VAL A 105 -15.69 3.57 9.77
C VAL A 105 -16.34 4.69 8.96
N VAL A 106 -15.77 5.91 9.02
CA VAL A 106 -16.00 6.92 7.99
C VAL A 106 -15.28 6.37 6.76
N THR A 107 -15.92 5.38 6.15
CA THR A 107 -15.86 5.19 4.71
C THR A 107 -16.17 6.57 4.17
N GLU A 108 -15.42 7.05 3.18
CA GLU A 108 -15.89 8.21 2.42
C GLU A 108 -17.22 7.80 1.79
N GLU A 109 -18.30 7.95 2.55
CA GLU A 109 -19.66 7.82 2.06
C GLU A 109 -19.72 8.82 0.92
N PRO A 110 -20.08 8.38 -0.29
CA PRO A 110 -19.99 9.22 -1.47
C PRO A 110 -20.69 10.53 -1.15
N THR A 111 -20.00 11.66 -1.03
CA THR A 111 -20.64 12.90 -0.53
C THR A 111 -21.68 13.43 -1.52
N THR A 112 -21.67 12.90 -2.74
CA THR A 112 -22.49 13.30 -3.87
C THR A 112 -23.36 12.15 -4.39
N LYS A 113 -24.61 12.48 -4.71
CA LYS A 113 -25.52 11.65 -5.52
C LYS A 113 -25.75 12.34 -6.87
N THR A 114 -26.04 11.57 -7.90
CA THR A 114 -26.37 12.13 -9.22
C THR A 114 -27.86 12.49 -9.26
N CYS A 115 -28.19 13.72 -9.69
CA CYS A 115 -29.59 14.11 -9.86
C CYS A 115 -30.23 13.36 -11.03
N PRO A 116 -31.38 12.66 -10.86
CA PRO A 116 -32.03 11.90 -11.94
C PRO A 116 -32.63 12.78 -13.04
N PHE A 117 -32.88 14.07 -12.79
CA PHE A 117 -33.52 14.96 -13.75
C PHE A 117 -32.54 15.72 -14.64
N CYS A 118 -31.38 16.09 -14.11
CA CYS A 118 -30.42 16.96 -14.80
C CYS A 118 -28.98 16.45 -14.79
N ILE A 119 -28.73 15.28 -14.20
CA ILE A 119 -27.44 14.56 -14.25
C ILE A 119 -26.28 15.33 -13.54
N SER A 120 -26.56 16.46 -12.89
CA SER A 120 -25.56 17.17 -12.08
C SER A 120 -25.25 16.42 -10.79
N GLU A 121 -23.98 16.45 -10.36
CA GLU A 121 -23.55 16.00 -9.03
C GLU A 121 -24.08 16.95 -7.95
N ILE A 122 -24.77 16.40 -6.96
CA ILE A 122 -25.40 17.15 -5.87
C ILE A 122 -25.10 16.46 -4.54
N PRO A 123 -25.12 17.16 -3.39
CA PRO A 123 -24.85 16.52 -2.11
C PRO A 123 -25.91 15.46 -1.78
N ILE A 124 -25.53 14.37 -1.11
CA ILE A 124 -26.45 13.26 -0.77
C ILE A 124 -27.71 13.75 -0.03
N GLN A 125 -27.56 14.71 0.87
CA GLN A 125 -28.67 15.23 1.69
C GLN A 125 -29.50 16.30 0.96
N ALA A 126 -29.24 16.57 -0.32
CA ALA A 126 -30.05 17.51 -1.10
C ALA A 126 -31.48 16.97 -1.28
N THR A 127 -32.45 17.68 -0.72
CA THR A 127 -33.89 17.49 -0.96
C THR A 127 -34.37 18.25 -2.21
N ARG A 128 -33.58 19.21 -2.69
CA ARG A 128 -33.80 19.94 -3.95
C ARG A 128 -32.50 20.10 -4.72
N CYS A 129 -32.57 19.89 -6.03
CA CYS A 129 -31.42 20.09 -6.91
C CYS A 129 -31.15 21.60 -7.11
N PRO A 130 -29.93 22.12 -6.86
CA PRO A 130 -29.60 23.53 -7.09
C PRO A 130 -29.58 23.92 -8.57
N ASN A 131 -29.35 22.96 -9.48
CA ASN A 131 -29.23 23.23 -10.91
C ASN A 131 -30.60 23.27 -11.60
N CYS A 132 -31.43 22.24 -11.40
CA CYS A 132 -32.74 22.14 -12.07
C CYS A 132 -33.94 22.41 -11.15
N THR A 133 -33.73 22.71 -9.87
CA THR A 133 -34.78 23.01 -8.87
C THR A 133 -35.81 21.92 -8.61
N SER A 134 -35.64 20.73 -9.20
CA SER A 134 -36.48 19.55 -8.93
C SER A 134 -36.40 19.11 -7.46
N VAL A 135 -37.52 18.63 -6.93
CA VAL A 135 -37.60 18.00 -5.61
C VAL A 135 -37.20 16.55 -5.75
N LEU A 136 -36.25 16.12 -4.91
CA LEU A 136 -35.71 14.77 -4.91
C LEU A 136 -36.37 14.00 -3.78
N SER A 137 -37.25 13.06 -4.10
CA SER A 137 -37.78 12.11 -3.13
C SER A 137 -36.72 11.04 -2.86
N ASP A 138 -36.27 10.94 -1.62
CA ASP A 138 -35.25 9.99 -1.19
C ASP A 138 -35.65 8.55 -1.53
N ASN A 139 -34.82 7.86 -2.32
CA ASN A 139 -34.87 6.42 -2.51
C ASN A 139 -33.44 5.88 -2.66
#